data_AF-Q4WKF5-F1
#
_entry.id   AF-Q4WKF5-F1
#
_cell.length_a   1.000
_cell.length_b   1.000
_cell.length_c   1.000
_cell.angle_alpha   90.00
_cell.angle_beta   90.00
_cell.angle_gamma   90.00
#
_symmetry.space_group_name_H-M   'P 1'
#
loop_
_entity.id
_entity.type
_entity.pdbx_description
1 polymer ?
#
loop_
_entity_poly.entity_id
_entity_poly.type
_entity_poly.pdbx_seq_one_letter_code
_entity_poly.pdbx_strand_id
1 'polypeptide(L)'
;MRRSSSSSHSWQSALQKVFRRRSSESKGKQPALDDDFKIGEHKDGFYKYSQEVLEKKNRKFEPPTMRALDSAEVYDMRAYSTVSSTVRVSRVRGSDSTETSYASAQMPPNEIPTLPYTIGSSEWRSFASREQLLDNPCGGTTAERIGSAISIFSKVYTIAKIFAWAVRMYGVELDDTPGDFLARLRDAEAAVKTESLVELIDVTEKLYYSLYARLVMEIANVELCSHFDLNLRRMLVKETFTLPETSHLRDIFITFKDILDAPEICSGLDYDLVKQHQDSIIRNATDKLAITGFSAHDLIGYRTSTLKIVSDETHPFVLKWRGLVYLYQMPGVETITAMSEKYLTIMPQVSATEDFPAIELPFIDRDSIQPEIWQRENVLDNRQATLAKLEGRSVGDMRRDDSRRRLLDFVKEKKCICRSSCSCATDCTMDVVLPCPCSERILCIAQAKRYERAGEQDFGPRCGSLARAFFEGLAMVGREVAHYELVAELHRAMQLFEELVGKQRQAAATGTRLA
;
A
#
# COMPACT_ATOMS: atom_id res chain seq x y z
N MET A 1 -0.76 -13.67 -37.94
CA MET A 1 0.19 -12.59 -37.60
C MET A 1 -0.61 -11.33 -37.23
N ARG A 2 -0.87 -11.12 -35.94
CA ARG A 2 -1.56 -9.92 -35.43
C ARG A 2 -0.49 -8.92 -34.98
N ARG A 3 -0.51 -7.71 -35.57
CA ARG A 3 0.35 -6.60 -35.15
C ARG A 3 -0.11 -6.10 -33.79
N SER A 4 0.77 -6.16 -32.80
CA SER A 4 0.62 -5.47 -31.52
C SER A 4 0.65 -3.96 -31.75
N SER A 5 -0.48 -3.30 -31.53
CA SER A 5 -0.59 -1.84 -31.60
C SER A 5 0.09 -1.20 -30.39
N SER A 6 1.15 -0.44 -30.66
CA SER A 6 1.89 0.36 -29.68
C SER A 6 0.99 1.39 -28.98
N SER A 7 0.98 1.37 -27.64
CA SER A 7 0.28 2.33 -26.77
C SER A 7 0.67 3.79 -27.05
N SER A 8 1.88 4.03 -27.60
CA SER A 8 2.34 5.37 -27.99
C SER A 8 1.58 6.00 -29.16
N HIS A 9 1.00 5.19 -30.07
CA HIS A 9 0.26 5.71 -31.24
C HIS A 9 -1.18 6.09 -30.91
N SER A 10 -1.77 5.47 -29.88
CA SER A 10 -3.11 5.81 -29.38
C SER A 10 -3.14 7.25 -28.83
N TRP A 11 -2.18 7.58 -27.97
CA TRP A 11 -2.02 8.92 -27.40
C TRP A 11 -1.71 9.99 -28.45
N GLN A 12 -0.85 9.68 -29.43
CA GLN A 12 -0.54 10.60 -30.54
C GLN A 12 -1.78 10.91 -31.40
N SER A 13 -2.64 9.92 -31.65
CA SER A 13 -3.89 10.12 -32.40
C SER A 13 -4.94 10.91 -31.61
N ALA A 14 -5.00 10.71 -30.29
CA ALA A 14 -5.88 11.47 -29.41
C ALA A 14 -5.45 12.96 -29.34
N LEU A 15 -4.15 13.24 -29.24
CA LEU A 15 -3.61 14.59 -29.15
C LEU A 15 -3.64 15.35 -30.48
N GLN A 16 -3.42 14.68 -31.63
CA GLN A 16 -3.52 15.31 -32.96
C GLN A 16 -4.94 15.77 -33.31
N LYS A 17 -5.98 15.10 -32.80
CA LYS A 17 -7.37 15.54 -32.99
C LYS A 17 -7.73 16.76 -32.14
N VAL A 18 -7.05 16.97 -31.02
CA VAL A 18 -7.35 18.02 -30.04
C VAL A 18 -6.56 19.30 -30.32
N PHE A 19 -5.31 19.20 -30.80
CA PHE A 19 -4.48 20.35 -31.12
C PHE A 19 -4.31 20.50 -32.65
N ARG A 20 -5.31 21.06 -33.32
CA ARG A 20 -5.10 21.60 -34.67
C ARG A 20 -4.11 22.75 -34.57
N ARG A 21 -2.93 22.60 -35.19
CA ARG A 21 -1.96 23.70 -35.42
C ARG A 21 -2.71 24.93 -35.93
N ARG A 22 -2.81 25.97 -35.10
CA ARG A 22 -3.08 27.33 -35.58
C ARG A 22 -1.75 28.06 -35.68
N SER A 23 -1.51 28.56 -36.89
CA SER A 23 -0.45 29.47 -37.25
C SER A 23 -0.45 30.70 -36.34
N SER A 24 0.77 31.15 -36.05
CA SER A 24 1.18 32.40 -35.43
C SER A 24 0.25 33.60 -35.63
N GLU A 25 -0.05 34.33 -34.54
CA GLU A 25 -0.05 35.80 -34.55
C GLU A 25 -0.06 36.46 -33.16
N SER A 26 0.97 37.31 -32.96
CA SER A 26 1.10 38.52 -32.14
C SER A 26 1.02 38.51 -30.59
N LYS A 27 2.04 39.19 -30.05
CA LYS A 27 2.38 39.47 -28.64
C LYS A 27 1.37 40.40 -27.95
N GLY A 28 1.06 40.10 -26.68
CA GLY A 28 0.48 41.03 -25.72
C GLY A 28 1.10 40.82 -24.34
N LYS A 29 1.68 41.89 -23.77
CA LYS A 29 2.42 41.94 -22.50
C LYS A 29 1.58 41.49 -21.30
N GLN A 30 2.16 40.67 -20.41
CA GLN A 30 1.71 40.50 -19.02
C GLN A 30 2.67 41.24 -18.06
N PRO A 31 2.18 41.84 -16.95
CA PRO A 31 3.02 42.42 -15.91
C PRO A 31 3.55 41.38 -14.92
N ALA A 32 4.61 41.76 -14.22
CA ALA A 32 5.46 40.95 -13.35
C ALA A 32 4.82 40.52 -12.02
N LEU A 33 5.44 39.48 -11.46
CA LEU A 33 5.22 38.76 -10.20
C LEU A 33 5.35 39.64 -8.94
N ASP A 34 4.69 39.20 -7.86
CA ASP A 34 5.25 39.24 -6.51
C ASP A 34 5.16 37.82 -5.92
N ASP A 35 6.34 37.24 -5.64
CA ASP A 35 6.56 35.97 -4.95
C ASP A 35 6.60 36.24 -3.44
N ASP A 36 5.72 35.60 -2.68
CA ASP A 36 5.89 35.45 -1.22
C ASP A 36 5.18 34.16 -0.75
N PHE A 37 5.90 33.04 -0.82
CA PHE A 37 5.51 31.81 -0.13
C PHE A 37 6.51 31.51 0.99
N LYS A 38 6.13 31.93 2.21
CA LYS A 38 6.74 31.47 3.46
C LYS A 38 6.51 29.97 3.63
N ILE A 39 7.60 29.21 3.64
CA ILE A 39 7.62 27.80 4.02
C ILE A 39 7.38 27.72 5.53
N GLY A 40 6.27 27.09 5.93
CA GLY A 40 5.96 26.82 7.34
C GLY A 40 6.90 25.77 7.92
N GLU A 41 7.82 26.22 8.78
CA GLU A 41 8.62 25.40 9.71
C GLU A 41 7.71 24.63 10.67
N HIS A 42 7.18 23.44 10.30
CA HIS A 42 6.66 22.44 11.28
C HIS A 42 6.42 21.04 10.68
N LYS A 43 7.14 20.63 9.62
CA LYS A 43 7.08 19.23 9.10
C LYS A 43 8.42 18.49 9.18
N ASP A 44 9.34 18.93 10.03
CA ASP A 44 10.69 18.34 10.15
C ASP A 44 10.83 17.32 11.29
N GLY A 45 9.77 16.55 11.55
CA GLY A 45 9.79 15.45 12.53
C GLY A 45 10.52 14.19 12.03
N PHE A 46 10.74 14.08 10.71
CA PHE A 46 11.31 12.89 10.08
C PHE A 46 12.85 12.89 10.04
N TYR A 47 13.48 14.08 10.03
CA TYR A 47 14.94 14.21 10.00
C TYR A 47 15.58 13.94 11.36
N LYS A 48 14.95 14.35 12.46
CA LYS A 48 15.45 14.12 13.83
C LYS A 48 15.55 12.64 14.20
N TYR A 49 14.55 11.84 13.84
CA TYR A 49 14.53 10.42 14.21
C TYR A 49 15.60 9.61 13.46
N SER A 50 15.88 10.00 12.21
CA SER A 50 16.92 9.37 11.38
C SER A 50 18.32 9.74 11.86
N GLN A 51 18.53 10.99 12.30
CA GLN A 51 19.80 11.46 12.86
C GLN A 51 20.10 10.85 14.24
N GLU A 52 19.12 10.76 15.14
CA GLU A 52 19.30 10.15 16.47
C GLU A 52 19.61 8.65 16.40
N VAL A 53 19.06 7.95 15.41
CA VAL A 53 19.35 6.53 15.15
C VAL A 53 20.76 6.35 14.57
N LEU A 54 21.21 7.26 13.71
CA LEU A 54 22.58 7.27 13.17
C LEU A 54 23.63 7.63 14.25
N GLU A 55 23.34 8.58 15.13
CA GLU A 55 24.21 8.96 16.24
C GLU A 55 24.33 7.86 17.31
N LYS A 56 23.23 7.14 17.61
CA LYS A 56 23.28 5.94 18.49
C LYS A 56 24.07 4.79 17.88
N LYS A 57 24.12 4.67 16.55
CA LYS A 57 24.86 3.62 15.85
C LYS A 57 26.36 3.96 15.76
N ASN A 58 26.71 5.23 15.57
CA ASN A 58 28.10 5.69 15.58
C ASN A 58 28.76 5.63 16.98
N ARG A 59 28.00 5.86 18.06
CA ARG A 59 28.51 5.66 19.44
C ARG A 59 28.82 4.21 19.82
N LYS A 60 28.36 3.22 19.04
CA LYS A 60 28.68 1.79 19.26
C LYS A 60 29.94 1.32 18.52
N PHE A 61 30.56 2.17 17.70
CA PHE A 61 31.69 1.82 16.83
C PHE A 61 32.87 2.79 16.97
N GLU A 62 33.11 3.33 18.17
CA GLU A 62 34.40 3.97 18.47
C GLU A 62 35.35 2.96 19.14
N PRO A 63 36.55 2.72 18.58
CA PRO A 63 37.60 1.98 19.26
C PRO A 63 38.17 2.83 20.41
N PRO A 64 38.53 2.23 21.56
CA PRO A 64 38.95 2.99 22.74
C PRO A 64 40.27 3.71 22.46
N THR A 65 40.22 5.04 22.37
CA THR A 65 41.39 5.90 22.43
C THR A 65 41.81 6.03 23.89
N MET A 66 42.98 5.46 24.21
CA MET A 66 43.70 5.74 25.46
C MET A 66 43.88 7.25 25.62
N ARG A 67 43.31 7.81 26.68
CA ARG A 67 43.81 9.05 27.29
C ARG A 67 44.36 8.75 28.66
N ALA A 68 45.63 9.12 28.79
CA ALA A 68 46.42 9.12 30.01
C ALA A 68 45.69 9.85 31.14
N LEU A 69 45.72 9.24 32.32
CA LEU A 69 45.64 9.94 33.58
C LEU A 69 46.69 9.32 34.50
N ASP A 70 47.60 10.20 34.91
CA ASP A 70 48.67 9.97 35.86
C ASP A 70 48.15 9.46 37.20
N SER A 71 48.73 8.38 37.71
CA SER A 71 49.10 8.26 39.12
C SER A 71 50.10 7.12 39.26
N ALA A 72 51.33 7.51 39.59
CA ALA A 72 52.40 6.62 39.96
C ALA A 72 52.13 6.00 41.33
N GLU A 73 52.41 4.70 41.47
CA GLU A 73 53.09 4.08 42.62
C GLU A 73 53.34 2.58 42.29
N VAL A 74 54.46 2.25 41.67
CA VAL A 74 55.74 1.74 42.24
C VAL A 74 55.70 0.24 42.64
N TYR A 75 56.68 -0.50 42.08
CA TYR A 75 57.20 -1.86 42.35
C TYR A 75 56.64 -3.05 41.57
N ASP A 76 57.44 -4.05 41.16
CA ASP A 76 58.71 -4.16 40.41
C ASP A 76 58.81 -5.64 39.98
N MET A 77 59.50 -5.86 38.87
CA MET A 77 60.23 -7.05 38.42
C MET A 77 59.56 -8.43 38.22
N ARG A 78 59.45 -8.75 36.93
CA ARG A 78 59.57 -10.09 36.33
C ARG A 78 60.74 -10.88 36.92
N ALA A 79 60.51 -12.17 37.17
CA ALA A 79 61.57 -13.16 37.12
C ALA A 79 61.04 -14.59 36.83
N TYR A 80 61.59 -15.18 35.76
CA TYR A 80 61.78 -16.61 35.44
C TYR A 80 60.63 -17.50 34.90
N SER A 81 60.90 -17.97 33.68
CA SER A 81 60.53 -19.25 33.08
C SER A 81 60.51 -20.43 34.06
N THR A 82 59.68 -21.45 33.81
CA THR A 82 60.07 -22.84 33.46
C THR A 82 58.86 -23.81 33.53
N VAL A 83 58.62 -24.49 32.40
CA VAL A 83 58.16 -25.87 32.12
C VAL A 83 57.55 -26.76 33.23
N SER A 84 56.48 -27.47 32.81
CA SER A 84 56.01 -28.82 33.20
C SER A 84 55.01 -29.02 34.35
N SER A 85 53.82 -29.46 33.95
CA SER A 85 53.19 -30.75 34.31
C SER A 85 53.27 -31.20 35.77
N THR A 86 52.16 -31.12 36.52
CA THR A 86 51.79 -32.18 37.48
C THR A 86 50.28 -32.18 37.75
N VAL A 87 49.66 -33.32 37.44
CA VAL A 87 48.37 -33.74 37.97
C VAL A 87 48.52 -33.93 39.49
N ARG A 88 47.66 -33.27 40.27
CA ARG A 88 47.40 -33.63 41.67
C ARG A 88 45.91 -33.84 41.88
N VAL A 89 45.53 -35.12 41.91
CA VAL A 89 44.30 -35.60 42.53
C VAL A 89 44.57 -35.75 44.02
N SER A 90 43.77 -35.08 44.85
CA SER A 90 43.46 -35.31 46.28
C SER A 90 42.87 -34.00 46.81
N ARG A 91 41.75 -33.90 47.50
CA ARG A 91 41.00 -34.86 48.30
C ARG A 91 39.59 -34.28 48.46
N VAL A 92 38.61 -35.18 48.37
CA VAL A 92 37.22 -34.97 48.77
C VAL A 92 37.18 -34.38 50.18
N ARG A 93 36.57 -33.21 50.32
CA ARG A 93 36.00 -32.74 51.58
C ARG A 93 34.49 -32.85 51.41
N GLY A 94 33.90 -33.87 52.05
CA GLY A 94 32.47 -34.04 52.10
C GLY A 94 31.83 -32.84 52.79
N SER A 95 30.87 -32.23 52.11
CA SER A 95 29.81 -31.45 52.75
C SER A 95 28.51 -32.18 52.45
N ASP A 96 27.93 -32.75 53.50
CA ASP A 96 26.58 -33.28 53.52
C ASP A 96 25.60 -32.09 53.44
N SER A 97 24.96 -31.90 52.28
CA SER A 97 23.74 -31.11 52.19
C SER A 97 22.87 -31.56 51.01
N THR A 98 22.03 -32.56 51.33
CA THR A 98 20.67 -32.81 50.82
C THR A 98 20.34 -32.52 49.35
N GLU A 99 19.91 -33.59 48.65
CA GLU A 99 19.20 -33.65 47.35
C GLU A 99 18.09 -32.59 47.12
N THR A 100 17.63 -31.89 48.17
CA THR A 100 16.62 -30.84 48.09
C THR A 100 17.12 -29.48 47.57
N SER A 101 18.43 -29.26 47.40
CA SER A 101 18.96 -27.96 46.95
C SER A 101 18.90 -27.72 45.43
N TYR A 102 18.63 -28.75 44.61
CA TYR A 102 18.41 -28.58 43.17
C TYR A 102 16.92 -28.36 42.81
N ALA A 103 15.99 -28.67 43.73
CA ALA A 103 14.56 -28.45 43.51
C ALA A 103 14.15 -26.97 43.63
N SER A 104 14.95 -26.15 44.33
CA SER A 104 14.67 -24.73 44.58
C SER A 104 15.28 -23.78 43.53
N ALA A 105 16.05 -24.32 42.58
CA ALA A 105 16.62 -23.57 41.46
C ALA A 105 15.90 -23.88 40.14
N GLN A 106 14.61 -24.24 40.18
CA GLN A 106 13.74 -24.03 39.02
C GLN A 106 13.59 -22.52 38.85
N MET A 107 14.49 -21.95 38.06
CA MET A 107 14.21 -20.68 37.38
C MET A 107 12.83 -20.83 36.74
N PRO A 108 11.88 -19.90 36.95
CA PRO A 108 10.69 -19.87 36.13
C PRO A 108 11.15 -19.95 34.67
N PRO A 109 10.48 -20.74 33.80
CA PRO A 109 10.86 -20.78 32.40
C PRO A 109 10.98 -19.34 31.95
N ASN A 110 12.14 -18.97 31.39
CA ASN A 110 12.32 -17.62 30.87
C ASN A 110 11.12 -17.35 29.97
N GLU A 111 10.21 -16.46 30.40
CA GLU A 111 9.17 -15.92 29.56
C GLU A 111 9.91 -15.07 28.54
N ILE A 112 10.46 -15.74 27.53
CA ILE A 112 10.95 -15.11 26.33
C ILE A 112 9.74 -14.33 25.82
N PRO A 113 9.80 -12.99 25.71
CA PRO A 113 8.70 -12.23 25.18
C PRO A 113 8.28 -12.89 23.87
N THR A 114 7.02 -13.29 23.76
CA THR A 114 6.50 -13.96 22.57
C THR A 114 6.71 -13.00 21.40
N LEU A 115 7.80 -13.20 20.66
CA LEU A 115 8.10 -12.38 19.49
C LEU A 115 6.94 -12.56 18.52
N PRO A 116 6.39 -11.46 17.95
CA PRO A 116 5.25 -11.54 17.07
C PRO A 116 5.61 -12.43 15.86
N TYR A 117 4.71 -13.34 15.51
CA TYR A 117 4.89 -14.26 14.39
C TYR A 117 4.63 -13.52 13.08
N THR A 118 5.69 -12.96 12.48
CA THR A 118 5.61 -12.02 11.34
C THR A 118 6.58 -12.38 10.21
N ILE A 119 6.41 -11.73 9.05
CA ILE A 119 7.36 -11.88 7.93
C ILE A 119 8.74 -11.42 8.39
N GLY A 120 9.77 -12.19 8.02
CA GLY A 120 11.15 -11.92 8.41
C GLY A 120 11.52 -12.39 9.83
N SER A 121 10.57 -12.94 10.61
CA SER A 121 10.90 -13.62 11.86
C SER A 121 11.60 -14.96 11.57
N SER A 122 12.53 -15.37 12.45
CA SER A 122 13.26 -16.66 12.31
C SER A 122 12.33 -17.88 12.31
N GLU A 123 11.15 -17.72 12.89
CA GLU A 123 10.14 -18.78 13.00
C GLU A 123 9.16 -18.81 11.81
N TRP A 124 9.12 -17.77 10.97
CA TRP A 124 8.14 -17.62 9.88
C TRP A 124 8.08 -18.83 8.95
N ARG A 125 9.24 -19.33 8.50
CA ARG A 125 9.30 -20.51 7.63
C ARG A 125 9.36 -21.83 8.37
N SER A 126 9.96 -21.85 9.57
CA SER A 126 10.22 -23.09 10.33
C SER A 126 9.00 -23.58 11.10
N PHE A 127 8.06 -22.70 11.46
CA PHE A 127 6.81 -23.07 12.12
C PHE A 127 5.93 -23.98 11.26
N ALA A 128 5.78 -23.64 9.99
CA ALA A 128 4.88 -24.32 9.07
C ALA A 128 5.28 -25.79 8.81
N SER A 129 6.59 -26.05 8.68
CA SER A 129 7.14 -27.40 8.50
C SER A 129 7.03 -28.27 9.76
N ARG A 130 6.99 -27.66 10.95
CA ARG A 130 6.92 -28.37 12.24
C ARG A 130 5.51 -28.84 12.57
N GLU A 131 4.48 -28.08 12.16
CA GLU A 131 3.07 -28.42 12.37
C GLU A 131 2.56 -29.50 11.41
N GLN A 132 3.07 -29.59 10.17
CA GLN A 132 2.72 -30.69 9.24
C GLN A 132 3.08 -32.10 9.78
N LEU A 133 3.94 -32.16 10.80
CA LEU A 133 4.40 -33.41 11.42
C LEU A 133 3.62 -33.78 12.69
N LEU A 134 2.71 -32.93 13.17
CA LEU A 134 1.96 -33.14 14.41
C LEU A 134 0.48 -33.43 14.10
N ASP A 135 0.05 -34.68 14.33
CA ASP A 135 -1.34 -35.14 14.12
C ASP A 135 -2.37 -34.51 15.08
N ASN A 136 -1.97 -33.61 15.99
CA ASN A 136 -2.89 -32.97 16.93
C ASN A 136 -2.36 -31.60 17.45
N PRO A 137 -2.86 -30.45 16.95
CA PRO A 137 -2.42 -29.14 17.39
C PRO A 137 -3.17 -28.74 18.67
N CYS A 138 -2.77 -29.27 19.82
CA CYS A 138 -3.37 -28.91 21.11
C CYS A 138 -2.44 -27.99 21.90
N GLY A 139 -2.50 -26.68 21.59
CA GLY A 139 -1.85 -25.62 22.35
C GLY A 139 -2.32 -24.22 21.93
N GLY A 140 -2.55 -23.31 22.89
CA GLY A 140 -3.00 -21.94 22.62
C GLY A 140 -2.07 -21.14 21.70
N THR A 141 -0.76 -21.40 21.80
CA THR A 141 0.28 -20.74 20.99
C THR A 141 0.24 -21.10 19.50
N THR A 142 -0.23 -22.31 19.14
CA THR A 142 -0.33 -22.74 17.73
C THR A 142 -1.52 -22.06 17.06
N ALA A 143 -2.67 -22.01 17.73
CA ALA A 143 -3.85 -21.32 17.22
C ALA A 143 -3.61 -19.81 17.02
N GLU A 144 -2.87 -19.17 17.94
CA GLU A 144 -2.44 -17.77 17.82
C GLU A 144 -1.54 -17.51 16.60
N ARG A 145 -0.60 -18.42 16.31
CA ARG A 145 0.29 -18.32 15.14
C ARG A 145 -0.45 -18.53 13.82
N ILE A 146 -1.40 -19.47 13.78
CA ILE A 146 -2.29 -19.67 12.62
C ILE A 146 -3.12 -18.40 12.38
N GLY A 147 -3.72 -17.86 13.44
CA GLY A 147 -4.46 -16.60 13.37
C GLY A 147 -3.60 -15.45 12.87
N SER A 148 -2.36 -15.35 13.36
CA SER A 148 -1.38 -14.36 12.92
C SER A 148 -1.02 -14.50 11.44
N ALA A 149 -0.77 -15.72 10.96
CA ALA A 149 -0.45 -15.99 9.56
C ALA A 149 -1.60 -15.57 8.62
N ILE A 150 -2.84 -15.92 8.98
CA ILE A 150 -4.04 -15.53 8.21
C ILE A 150 -4.22 -14.01 8.23
N SER A 151 -4.05 -13.37 9.39
CA SER A 151 -4.19 -11.92 9.50
C SER A 151 -3.15 -11.18 8.65
N ILE A 152 -1.88 -11.61 8.71
CA ILE A 152 -0.80 -11.05 7.89
C ILE A 152 -1.08 -11.27 6.40
N PHE A 153 -1.45 -12.49 6.02
CA PHE A 153 -1.86 -12.79 4.63
C PHE A 153 -2.96 -11.83 4.17
N SER A 154 -4.03 -11.68 4.96
CA SER A 154 -5.16 -10.82 4.62
C SER A 154 -4.73 -9.37 4.44
N LYS A 155 -3.86 -8.84 5.31
CA LYS A 155 -3.33 -7.47 5.18
C LYS A 155 -2.48 -7.31 3.92
N VAL A 156 -1.50 -8.19 3.70
CA VAL A 156 -0.63 -8.14 2.51
C VAL A 156 -1.43 -8.30 1.23
N TYR A 157 -2.36 -9.26 1.17
CA TYR A 157 -3.24 -9.49 0.04
C TYR A 157 -4.15 -8.29 -0.23
N THR A 158 -4.70 -7.66 0.81
CA THR A 158 -5.53 -6.44 0.67
C THR A 158 -4.75 -5.33 -0.01
N ILE A 159 -3.55 -5.01 0.49
CA ILE A 159 -2.71 -3.96 -0.10
C ILE A 159 -2.30 -4.34 -1.52
N ALA A 160 -1.89 -5.59 -1.76
CA ALA A 160 -1.53 -6.06 -3.08
C ALA A 160 -2.68 -5.90 -4.09
N LYS A 161 -3.90 -6.27 -3.71
CA LYS A 161 -5.07 -6.25 -4.59
C LYS A 161 -5.50 -4.82 -4.92
N ILE A 162 -5.53 -3.93 -3.92
CA ILE A 162 -5.82 -2.50 -4.12
C ILE A 162 -4.72 -1.83 -4.95
N PHE A 163 -3.45 -2.11 -4.65
CA PHE A 163 -2.32 -1.57 -5.41
C PHE A 163 -2.35 -2.03 -6.88
N ALA A 164 -2.60 -3.32 -7.13
CA ALA A 164 -2.72 -3.87 -8.48
C ALA A 164 -3.79 -3.14 -9.30
N TRP A 165 -4.95 -2.87 -8.68
CA TRP A 165 -6.00 -2.10 -9.30
C TRP A 165 -5.57 -0.64 -9.55
N ALA A 166 -5.02 0.02 -8.53
CA ALA A 166 -4.56 1.40 -8.62
C ALA A 166 -3.62 1.61 -9.80
N VAL A 167 -2.56 0.82 -9.92
CA VAL A 167 -1.56 0.98 -10.99
C VAL A 167 -2.14 0.60 -12.37
N ARG A 168 -3.02 -0.40 -12.45
CA ARG A 168 -3.71 -0.73 -13.72
C ARG A 168 -4.55 0.44 -14.23
N MET A 169 -5.21 1.19 -13.36
CA MET A 169 -5.99 2.35 -13.76
C MET A 169 -5.14 3.44 -14.45
N TYR A 170 -3.85 3.53 -14.12
CA TYR A 170 -2.88 4.41 -14.80
C TYR A 170 -2.22 3.76 -16.03
N GLY A 171 -2.66 2.57 -16.45
CA GLY A 171 -2.08 1.83 -17.57
C GLY A 171 -0.73 1.20 -17.26
N VAL A 172 -0.40 0.97 -15.98
CA VAL A 172 0.82 0.25 -15.61
C VAL A 172 0.65 -1.22 -15.98
N GLU A 173 1.48 -1.68 -16.93
CA GLU A 173 1.59 -3.09 -17.25
C GLU A 173 2.17 -3.85 -16.05
N LEU A 174 1.39 -4.80 -15.55
CA LEU A 174 1.81 -5.77 -14.55
C LEU A 174 2.03 -7.09 -15.29
N ASP A 175 3.23 -7.64 -15.18
CA ASP A 175 3.58 -8.89 -15.84
C ASP A 175 2.95 -10.08 -15.09
N ASP A 176 2.55 -11.08 -15.87
CA ASP A 176 1.91 -12.32 -15.46
C ASP A 176 2.82 -13.53 -15.63
N THR A 177 4.09 -13.29 -15.98
CA THR A 177 5.12 -14.32 -16.01
C THR A 177 5.30 -14.98 -14.63
N PRO A 178 5.63 -16.28 -14.58
CA PRO A 178 5.82 -16.99 -13.31
C PRO A 178 6.84 -16.28 -12.42
N GLY A 179 6.43 -15.97 -11.18
CA GLY A 179 7.27 -15.28 -10.21
C GLY A 179 7.16 -13.76 -10.20
N ASP A 180 6.49 -13.14 -11.17
CA ASP A 180 6.16 -11.71 -11.16
C ASP A 180 4.88 -11.40 -10.35
N PHE A 181 4.59 -10.12 -10.20
CA PHE A 181 3.61 -9.62 -9.25
C PHE A 181 2.18 -10.18 -9.46
N LEU A 182 1.68 -10.26 -10.70
CA LEU A 182 0.35 -10.83 -10.94
C LEU A 182 0.29 -12.33 -10.72
N ALA A 183 1.35 -13.05 -11.12
CA ALA A 183 1.44 -14.48 -10.86
C ALA A 183 1.38 -14.77 -9.36
N ARG A 184 2.15 -14.04 -8.55
CA ARG A 184 2.11 -14.16 -7.07
C ARG A 184 0.76 -13.81 -6.47
N LEU A 185 0.07 -12.83 -7.06
CA LEU A 185 -1.29 -12.48 -6.63
C LEU A 185 -2.29 -13.61 -6.92
N ARG A 186 -2.14 -14.31 -8.05
CA ARG A 186 -2.95 -15.51 -8.36
C ARG A 186 -2.58 -16.70 -7.48
N ASP A 187 -1.30 -16.91 -7.21
CA ASP A 187 -0.84 -17.93 -6.27
C ASP A 187 -1.46 -17.70 -4.88
N ALA A 188 -1.54 -16.44 -4.44
CA ALA A 188 -2.20 -16.07 -3.18
C ALA A 188 -3.69 -16.41 -3.19
N GLU A 189 -4.38 -16.20 -4.31
CA GLU A 189 -5.79 -16.55 -4.46
C GLU A 189 -6.02 -18.07 -4.50
N ALA A 190 -5.09 -18.82 -5.08
CA ALA A 190 -5.10 -20.28 -5.07
C ALA A 190 -4.87 -20.82 -3.64
N ALA A 191 -3.90 -20.29 -2.90
CA ALA A 191 -3.58 -20.71 -1.54
C ALA A 191 -4.74 -20.47 -0.53
N VAL A 192 -5.61 -19.48 -0.78
CA VAL A 192 -6.83 -19.29 0.02
C VAL A 192 -7.83 -20.42 -0.17
N LYS A 193 -7.81 -21.11 -1.31
CA LYS A 193 -8.66 -22.26 -1.60
C LYS A 193 -8.10 -23.56 -1.00
N THR A 194 -6.91 -23.55 -0.40
CA THR A 194 -6.28 -24.72 0.22
C THR A 194 -6.28 -24.61 1.75
N GLU A 195 -6.28 -25.75 2.45
CA GLU A 195 -6.11 -25.79 3.91
C GLU A 195 -4.62 -25.64 4.33
N SER A 196 -3.70 -25.66 3.37
CA SER A 196 -2.25 -25.69 3.64
C SER A 196 -1.74 -24.36 4.21
N LEU A 197 -1.31 -24.39 5.47
CA LEU A 197 -0.69 -23.24 6.12
C LEU A 197 0.71 -22.94 5.57
N VAL A 198 1.47 -23.98 5.22
CA VAL A 198 2.82 -23.85 4.65
C VAL A 198 2.78 -23.10 3.33
N GLU A 199 1.83 -23.48 2.47
CA GLU A 199 1.60 -22.81 1.18
C GLU A 199 1.18 -21.36 1.40
N LEU A 200 0.27 -21.09 2.34
CA LEU A 200 -0.17 -19.73 2.66
C LEU A 200 1.01 -18.86 3.10
N ILE A 201 1.86 -19.34 4.00
CA ILE A 201 3.04 -18.61 4.53
C ILE A 201 4.04 -18.30 3.41
N ASP A 202 4.39 -19.31 2.60
CA ASP A 202 5.35 -19.17 1.50
C ASP A 202 4.86 -18.16 0.45
N VAL A 203 3.59 -18.27 0.06
CA VAL A 203 2.99 -17.35 -0.91
C VAL A 203 2.83 -15.94 -0.34
N THR A 204 2.51 -15.80 0.96
CA THR A 204 2.45 -14.50 1.64
C THR A 204 3.79 -13.77 1.56
N GLU A 205 4.88 -14.45 1.88
CA GLU A 205 6.21 -13.87 1.88
C GLU A 205 6.65 -13.46 0.47
N LYS A 206 6.43 -14.33 -0.52
CA LYS A 206 6.71 -14.01 -1.92
C LYS A 206 5.89 -12.80 -2.38
N LEU A 207 4.59 -12.76 -2.09
CA LEU A 207 3.74 -11.63 -2.46
C LEU A 207 4.21 -10.34 -1.79
N TYR A 208 4.56 -10.38 -0.50
CA TYR A 208 5.07 -9.23 0.26
C TYR A 208 6.29 -8.60 -0.41
N TYR A 209 7.35 -9.38 -0.68
CA TYR A 209 8.58 -8.82 -1.26
C TYR A 209 8.38 -8.29 -2.69
N SER A 210 7.55 -8.94 -3.50
CA SER A 210 7.22 -8.47 -4.85
C SER A 210 6.41 -7.16 -4.81
N LEU A 211 5.39 -7.11 -3.95
CA LEU A 211 4.58 -5.92 -3.71
C LEU A 211 5.45 -4.77 -3.21
N TYR A 212 6.27 -5.00 -2.18
CA TYR A 212 7.09 -3.98 -1.55
C TYR A 212 8.08 -3.38 -2.55
N ALA A 213 8.80 -4.24 -3.29
CA ALA A 213 9.72 -3.81 -4.33
C ALA A 213 9.02 -2.94 -5.39
N ARG A 214 7.86 -3.38 -5.89
CA ARG A 214 7.10 -2.63 -6.90
C ARG A 214 6.52 -1.33 -6.34
N LEU A 215 5.97 -1.35 -5.14
CA LEU A 215 5.38 -0.19 -4.48
C LEU A 215 6.41 0.93 -4.31
N VAL A 216 7.62 0.61 -3.82
CA VAL A 216 8.69 1.60 -3.66
C VAL A 216 9.08 2.22 -5.01
N MET A 217 9.19 1.40 -6.07
CA MET A 217 9.45 1.92 -7.42
C MET A 217 8.34 2.84 -7.92
N GLU A 218 7.07 2.49 -7.69
CA GLU A 218 5.96 3.33 -8.12
C GLU A 218 5.82 4.61 -7.28
N ILE A 219 6.16 4.61 -5.99
CA ILE A 219 6.26 5.85 -5.20
C ILE A 219 7.28 6.80 -5.83
N ALA A 220 8.46 6.30 -6.22
CA ALA A 220 9.48 7.11 -6.90
C ALA A 220 8.98 7.66 -8.25
N ASN A 221 8.30 6.83 -9.05
CA ASN A 221 7.75 7.24 -10.34
C ASN A 221 6.66 8.32 -10.19
N VAL A 222 5.74 8.17 -9.23
CA VAL A 222 4.68 9.14 -8.96
C VAL A 222 5.27 10.44 -8.44
N GLU A 223 6.25 10.38 -7.53
CA GLU A 223 6.95 11.55 -7.02
C GLU A 223 7.69 12.30 -8.14
N LEU A 224 8.40 11.58 -9.04
CA LEU A 224 9.03 12.21 -10.20
C LEU A 224 7.99 12.90 -11.09
N CYS A 225 6.87 12.24 -11.37
CA CYS A 225 5.79 12.81 -12.16
C CYS A 225 5.20 14.08 -11.51
N SER A 226 5.13 14.14 -10.18
CA SER A 226 4.61 15.30 -9.45
C SER A 226 5.44 16.58 -9.60
N HIS A 227 6.69 16.50 -10.07
CA HIS A 227 7.53 17.66 -10.35
C HIS A 227 7.15 18.37 -11.67
N PHE A 228 6.29 17.75 -12.49
CA PHE A 228 5.82 18.34 -13.72
C PHE A 228 4.44 18.97 -13.53
N ASP A 229 4.37 20.30 -13.57
CA ASP A 229 3.10 21.02 -13.47
C ASP A 229 2.32 20.95 -14.79
N LEU A 230 1.37 20.02 -14.87
CA LEU A 230 0.42 19.90 -15.97
C LEU A 230 -0.96 20.36 -15.50
N ASN A 231 -1.31 21.61 -15.82
CA ASN A 231 -2.62 22.19 -15.51
C ASN A 231 -3.73 21.61 -16.40
N LEU A 232 -4.10 20.34 -16.17
CA LEU A 232 -5.13 19.60 -16.90
C LEU A 232 -6.56 19.88 -16.43
N ARG A 233 -6.75 20.70 -15.39
CA ARG A 233 -8.07 21.04 -14.80
C ARG A 233 -9.08 21.62 -15.82
N ARG A 234 -8.61 22.09 -16.98
CA ARG A 234 -9.45 22.62 -18.07
C ARG A 234 -10.04 21.56 -19.00
N MET A 235 -9.72 20.27 -18.82
CA MET A 235 -10.12 19.18 -19.72
C MET A 235 -11.16 18.22 -19.13
N LEU A 236 -11.82 18.58 -18.03
CA LEU A 236 -12.80 17.73 -17.34
C LEU A 236 -14.03 17.48 -18.23
N VAL A 237 -13.98 16.38 -18.97
CA VAL A 237 -15.13 15.70 -19.57
C VAL A 237 -16.01 15.18 -18.42
N LYS A 238 -17.33 15.16 -18.63
CA LYS A 238 -18.33 14.58 -17.72
C LYS A 238 -18.15 13.06 -17.56
N GLU A 239 -17.10 12.64 -16.88
CA GLU A 239 -16.86 11.25 -16.46
C GLU A 239 -17.28 11.09 -15.00
N THR A 240 -17.73 9.88 -14.62
CA THR A 240 -18.22 9.57 -13.27
C THR A 240 -17.11 9.44 -12.23
N PHE A 241 -15.88 9.16 -12.68
CA PHE A 241 -14.70 9.01 -11.82
C PHE A 241 -13.45 9.58 -12.51
N THR A 242 -12.62 10.30 -11.76
CA THR A 242 -11.32 10.82 -12.21
C THR A 242 -10.22 10.25 -11.33
N LEU A 243 -9.07 9.97 -11.93
CA LEU A 243 -7.92 9.47 -11.19
C LEU A 243 -7.34 10.57 -10.28
N PRO A 244 -6.81 10.19 -9.11
CA PRO A 244 -6.20 11.16 -8.22
C PRO A 244 -4.97 11.82 -8.86
N GLU A 245 -4.75 13.10 -8.55
CA GLU A 245 -3.51 13.78 -8.91
C GLU A 245 -2.31 13.09 -8.23
N THR A 246 -1.12 13.28 -8.82
CA THR A 246 0.11 12.58 -8.42
C THR A 246 0.48 12.79 -6.95
N SER A 247 0.26 13.98 -6.39
CA SER A 247 0.49 14.25 -4.96
C SER A 247 -0.39 13.39 -4.05
N HIS A 248 -1.69 13.30 -4.36
CA HIS A 248 -2.63 12.47 -3.59
C HIS A 248 -2.35 10.98 -3.79
N LEU A 249 -2.04 10.54 -5.02
CA LEU A 249 -1.67 9.16 -5.29
C LEU A 249 -0.42 8.74 -4.53
N ARG A 250 0.57 9.64 -4.42
CA ARG A 250 1.78 9.41 -3.64
C ARG A 250 1.45 9.19 -2.17
N ASP A 251 0.55 9.99 -1.59
CA ASP A 251 0.13 9.82 -0.19
C ASP A 251 -0.61 8.49 0.02
N ILE A 252 -1.42 8.06 -0.94
CA ILE A 252 -2.04 6.71 -0.93
C ILE A 252 -0.96 5.62 -0.91
N PHE A 253 0.03 5.68 -1.80
CA PHE A 253 1.08 4.67 -1.87
C PHE A 253 2.02 4.67 -0.66
N ILE A 254 2.30 5.84 -0.09
CA ILE A 254 3.02 5.95 1.19
C ILE A 254 2.21 5.26 2.29
N THR A 255 0.89 5.49 2.35
CA THR A 255 0.03 4.80 3.33
C THR A 255 0.06 3.28 3.17
N PHE A 256 0.11 2.77 1.93
CA PHE A 256 0.31 1.33 1.69
C PHE A 256 1.65 0.84 2.25
N LYS A 257 2.71 1.61 2.04
CA LYS A 257 4.05 1.28 2.53
C LYS A 257 4.09 1.30 4.05
N ASP A 258 3.50 2.31 4.70
CA ASP A 258 3.44 2.43 6.16
C ASP A 258 2.75 1.22 6.81
N ILE A 259 1.69 0.70 6.18
CA ILE A 259 1.04 -0.54 6.62
C ILE A 259 1.98 -1.73 6.46
N LEU A 260 2.67 -1.87 5.33
CA LEU A 260 3.60 -2.98 5.08
C LEU A 260 4.88 -2.94 5.93
N ASP A 261 5.29 -1.75 6.38
CA ASP A 261 6.41 -1.53 7.30
C ASP A 261 6.01 -1.76 8.76
N ALA A 262 4.72 -1.89 9.05
CA ALA A 262 4.25 -2.08 10.41
C ALA A 262 4.86 -3.38 11.00
N PRO A 263 5.35 -3.34 12.25
CA PRO A 263 6.06 -4.46 12.85
C PRO A 263 5.17 -5.69 13.02
N GLU A 264 3.84 -5.53 13.01
CA GLU A 264 2.88 -6.64 13.01
C GLU A 264 2.78 -7.35 11.66
N ILE A 265 3.33 -6.79 10.58
CA ILE A 265 3.40 -7.41 9.25
C ILE A 265 4.80 -7.96 9.00
N CYS A 266 5.83 -7.12 9.18
CA CYS A 266 7.21 -7.47 8.89
C CYS A 266 8.14 -6.93 9.97
N SER A 267 8.90 -7.83 10.61
CA SER A 267 9.84 -7.47 11.68
C SER A 267 11.29 -7.37 11.19
N GLY A 268 11.57 -7.87 9.99
CA GLY A 268 12.91 -7.92 9.42
C GLY A 268 12.87 -7.97 7.90
N LEU A 269 12.93 -6.80 7.26
CA LEU A 269 12.91 -6.68 5.81
C LEU A 269 14.24 -7.18 5.22
N ASP A 270 14.16 -8.17 4.33
CA ASP A 270 15.29 -8.62 3.52
C ASP A 270 15.48 -7.68 2.32
N TYR A 271 16.50 -6.82 2.40
CA TYR A 271 16.84 -5.86 1.35
C TYR A 271 17.35 -6.52 0.07
N ASP A 272 17.97 -7.70 0.15
CA ASP A 272 18.49 -8.40 -1.02
C ASP A 272 17.35 -8.96 -1.87
N LEU A 273 16.29 -9.48 -1.23
CA LEU A 273 15.08 -9.90 -1.94
C LEU A 273 14.36 -8.72 -2.61
N VAL A 274 14.26 -7.58 -1.92
CA VAL A 274 13.69 -6.36 -2.49
C VAL A 274 14.49 -5.95 -3.74
N LYS A 275 15.81 -5.91 -3.63
CA LYS A 275 16.70 -5.55 -4.73
C LYS A 275 16.57 -6.50 -5.92
N GLN A 276 16.56 -7.81 -5.68
CA GLN A 276 16.38 -8.82 -6.74
C GLN A 276 15.08 -8.60 -7.53
N HIS A 277 13.98 -8.25 -6.84
CA HIS A 277 12.72 -7.92 -7.50
C HIS A 277 12.80 -6.63 -8.31
N GLN A 278 13.42 -5.58 -7.78
CA GLN A 278 13.59 -4.34 -8.51
C GLN A 278 14.49 -4.51 -9.74
N ASP A 279 15.59 -5.27 -9.63
CA ASP A 279 16.49 -5.57 -10.76
C ASP A 279 15.77 -6.31 -11.89
N SER A 280 14.84 -7.22 -11.57
CA SER A 280 13.99 -7.87 -12.58
C SER A 280 13.11 -6.85 -13.32
N ILE A 281 12.43 -5.98 -12.57
CA ILE A 281 11.54 -4.95 -13.13
C ILE A 281 12.32 -3.95 -14.00
N ILE A 282 13.48 -3.50 -13.53
CA ILE A 282 14.34 -2.53 -14.23
C ILE A 282 14.86 -3.12 -15.53
N ARG A 283 15.33 -4.38 -15.51
CA ARG A 283 15.79 -5.07 -16.73
C ARG A 283 14.65 -5.16 -17.74
N ASN A 284 13.48 -5.66 -17.33
CA ASN A 284 12.33 -5.78 -18.24
C ASN A 284 11.91 -4.41 -18.83
N ALA A 285 11.92 -3.35 -18.02
CA ALA A 285 11.61 -2.00 -18.50
C ALA A 285 12.68 -1.46 -19.47
N THR A 286 13.96 -1.73 -19.19
CA THR A 286 15.08 -1.29 -20.03
C THR A 286 15.09 -2.04 -21.37
N ASP A 287 14.82 -3.35 -21.37
CA ASP A 287 14.74 -4.16 -22.58
C ASP A 287 13.57 -3.72 -23.47
N LYS A 288 12.40 -3.47 -22.86
CA LYS A 288 11.24 -2.89 -23.58
C LYS A 288 11.61 -1.55 -24.21
N LEU A 289 12.30 -0.68 -23.47
CA LEU A 289 12.71 0.63 -23.96
C LEU A 289 13.73 0.54 -25.10
N ALA A 290 14.67 -0.40 -25.03
CA ALA A 290 15.63 -0.66 -26.10
C ALA A 290 14.94 -1.11 -27.39
N ILE A 291 13.84 -1.86 -27.30
CA ILE A 291 13.04 -2.30 -28.45
C ILE A 291 12.21 -1.15 -29.03
N THR A 292 11.52 -0.37 -28.19
CA THR A 292 10.63 0.71 -28.65
C THR A 292 11.38 1.99 -29.03
N GLY A 293 12.61 2.14 -28.54
CA GLY A 293 13.37 3.38 -28.59
C GLY A 293 12.92 4.40 -27.54
N PHE A 294 13.83 5.28 -27.15
CA PHE A 294 13.56 6.43 -26.30
C PHE A 294 13.63 7.72 -27.13
N SER A 295 12.68 8.64 -26.89
CA SER A 295 12.70 9.99 -27.46
C SER A 295 12.41 10.99 -26.37
N ALA A 296 13.31 11.96 -26.19
CA ALA A 296 13.16 13.07 -25.24
C ALA A 296 12.13 14.12 -25.70
N HIS A 297 11.73 14.10 -26.99
CA HIS A 297 10.86 15.10 -27.60
C HIS A 297 9.40 14.63 -27.57
N ASP A 298 8.76 14.76 -26.42
CA ASP A 298 7.33 14.55 -26.25
C ASP A 298 6.53 15.83 -26.48
N LEU A 299 5.20 15.70 -26.69
CA LEU A 299 4.33 16.82 -27.08
C LEU A 299 4.18 17.90 -25.99
N ILE A 300 4.33 17.52 -24.73
CA ILE A 300 4.10 18.37 -23.56
C ILE A 300 5.40 18.81 -22.88
N GLY A 301 6.54 18.23 -23.28
CA GLY A 301 7.87 18.52 -22.72
C GLY A 301 8.18 17.78 -21.41
N TYR A 302 7.38 16.78 -21.05
CA TYR A 302 7.53 15.99 -19.82
C TYR A 302 8.89 15.29 -19.76
N ARG A 303 9.26 14.56 -20.81
CA ARG A 303 10.49 13.75 -20.83
C ARG A 303 11.72 14.63 -20.76
N THR A 304 11.73 15.75 -21.47
CA THR A 304 12.82 16.72 -21.36
C THR A 304 12.91 17.31 -19.95
N SER A 305 11.78 17.58 -19.29
CA SER A 305 11.76 18.08 -17.91
C SER A 305 12.30 17.07 -16.91
N THR A 306 11.82 15.82 -16.96
CA THR A 306 12.26 14.77 -16.03
C THR A 306 13.70 14.37 -16.26
N LEU A 307 14.18 14.29 -17.50
CA LEU A 307 15.59 14.06 -17.81
C LEU A 307 16.52 15.08 -17.12
N LYS A 308 16.14 16.36 -17.08
CA LYS A 308 16.91 17.39 -16.36
C LYS A 308 16.95 17.12 -14.86
N ILE A 309 15.83 16.72 -14.28
CA ILE A 309 15.72 16.38 -12.86
C ILE A 309 16.61 15.18 -12.53
N VAL A 310 16.48 14.08 -13.27
CA VAL A 310 17.17 12.83 -12.94
C VAL A 310 18.65 12.82 -13.32
N SER A 311 19.08 13.72 -14.21
CA SER A 311 20.49 13.93 -14.56
C SER A 311 21.22 14.88 -13.61
N ASP A 312 20.48 15.69 -12.82
CA ASP A 312 21.06 16.57 -11.81
C ASP A 312 21.24 15.82 -10.48
N GLU A 313 22.49 15.49 -10.17
CA GLU A 313 22.84 14.75 -8.95
C GLU A 313 22.54 15.54 -7.65
N THR A 314 22.38 16.86 -7.76
CA THR A 314 22.09 17.74 -6.61
C THR A 314 20.60 17.95 -6.41
N HIS A 315 19.76 17.52 -7.35
CA HIS A 315 18.32 17.70 -7.25
C HIS A 315 17.76 16.92 -6.04
N PRO A 316 16.85 17.51 -5.23
CA PRO A 316 16.32 16.86 -4.02
C PRO A 316 15.73 15.46 -4.24
N PHE A 317 15.03 15.26 -5.37
CA PHE A 317 14.55 13.95 -5.80
C PHE A 317 15.69 12.92 -5.90
N VAL A 318 16.79 13.26 -6.59
CA VAL A 318 17.91 12.35 -6.83
C VAL A 318 18.66 12.06 -5.54
N LEU A 319 18.95 13.10 -4.75
CA LEU A 319 19.60 12.96 -3.44
C LEU A 319 18.82 12.01 -2.51
N LYS A 320 17.49 12.17 -2.45
CA LYS A 320 16.63 11.32 -1.64
C LYS A 320 16.68 9.86 -2.10
N TRP A 321 16.40 9.61 -3.37
CA TRP A 321 16.23 8.23 -3.86
C TRP A 321 17.56 7.48 -4.01
N ARG A 322 18.67 8.16 -4.31
CA ARG A 322 20.01 7.57 -4.22
C ARG A 322 20.44 7.30 -2.79
N GLY A 323 20.03 8.14 -1.82
CA GLY A 323 20.27 7.93 -0.40
C GLY A 323 19.57 6.68 0.18
N LEU A 324 18.52 6.20 -0.48
CA LEU A 324 17.74 5.02 -0.10
C LEU A 324 18.16 3.76 -0.88
N VAL A 325 19.45 3.61 -1.19
CA VAL A 325 20.00 2.52 -2.04
C VAL A 325 19.65 1.10 -1.58
N TYR A 326 19.38 0.92 -0.28
CA TYR A 326 18.99 -0.37 0.29
C TYR A 326 17.50 -0.69 0.08
N LEU A 327 16.66 0.30 -0.22
CA LEU A 327 15.22 0.15 -0.49
C LEU A 327 14.85 0.37 -1.96
N TYR A 328 15.68 1.13 -2.69
CA TYR A 328 15.38 1.54 -4.04
C TYR A 328 16.63 1.51 -4.92
N GLN A 329 16.55 0.67 -5.95
CA GLN A 329 17.49 0.65 -7.06
C GLN A 329 17.01 1.67 -8.10
N MET A 330 17.73 2.79 -8.22
CA MET A 330 17.40 3.81 -9.20
C MET A 330 17.66 3.29 -10.63
N PRO A 331 16.65 3.28 -11.53
CA PRO A 331 16.85 2.89 -12.93
C PRO A 331 17.72 3.90 -13.68
N GLY A 332 18.15 3.52 -14.89
CA GLY A 332 18.77 4.45 -15.82
C GLY A 332 17.86 5.65 -16.14
N VAL A 333 18.47 6.79 -16.46
CA VAL A 333 17.81 8.10 -16.66
C VAL A 333 16.64 8.03 -17.66
N GLU A 334 16.81 7.33 -18.77
CA GLU A 334 15.76 7.14 -19.78
C GLU A 334 14.66 6.20 -19.29
N THR A 335 15.04 5.09 -18.64
CA THR A 335 14.13 4.09 -18.09
C THR A 335 13.21 4.70 -17.03
N ILE A 336 13.75 5.41 -16.04
CA ILE A 336 12.93 6.05 -14.99
C ILE A 336 11.98 7.10 -15.57
N THR A 337 12.46 7.87 -16.56
CA THR A 337 11.65 8.87 -17.28
C THR A 337 10.47 8.24 -18.02
N ALA A 338 10.71 7.15 -18.74
CA ALA A 338 9.65 6.41 -19.43
C ALA A 338 8.67 5.74 -18.44
N MET A 339 9.19 5.21 -17.32
CA MET A 339 8.37 4.56 -16.30
C MET A 339 7.47 5.52 -15.52
N SER A 340 7.85 6.79 -15.35
CA SER A 340 7.04 7.78 -14.61
C SER A 340 5.93 8.43 -15.45
N GLU A 341 6.07 8.44 -16.78
CA GLU A 341 5.16 9.10 -17.72
C GLU A 341 3.70 8.62 -17.63
N LYS A 342 3.49 7.36 -17.26
CA LYS A 342 2.14 6.76 -17.12
C LYS A 342 1.25 7.48 -16.10
N TYR A 343 1.83 8.20 -15.15
CA TYR A 343 1.08 8.94 -14.13
C TYR A 343 0.59 10.32 -14.58
N LEU A 344 0.76 10.68 -15.86
CA LEU A 344 0.20 11.90 -16.44
C LEU A 344 -1.28 11.77 -16.80
N THR A 345 -1.84 10.54 -16.81
CA THR A 345 -3.25 10.33 -17.13
C THR A 345 -4.15 10.72 -15.96
N ILE A 346 -5.27 11.37 -16.29
CA ILE A 346 -6.36 11.70 -15.34
C ILE A 346 -7.56 10.77 -15.55
N MET A 347 -7.64 10.13 -16.72
CA MET A 347 -8.70 9.19 -17.03
C MET A 347 -8.21 7.76 -16.85
N PRO A 348 -9.05 6.87 -16.31
CA PRO A 348 -8.77 5.44 -16.27
C PRO A 348 -8.38 4.89 -17.64
N GLN A 349 -7.27 4.15 -17.70
CA GLN A 349 -6.81 3.48 -18.93
C GLN A 349 -7.46 2.10 -19.11
N VAL A 350 -8.05 1.55 -18.06
CA VAL A 350 -8.79 0.27 -18.10
C VAL A 350 -10.27 0.57 -18.15
N SER A 351 -10.98 -0.04 -19.10
CA SER A 351 -12.44 0.04 -19.12
C SER A 351 -13.01 -0.85 -18.01
N ALA A 352 -13.99 -0.34 -17.25
CA ALA A 352 -14.62 -1.03 -16.12
C ALA A 352 -15.16 -2.44 -16.43
N THR A 353 -15.29 -2.78 -17.72
CA THR A 353 -15.86 -4.02 -18.26
C THR A 353 -14.84 -5.11 -18.59
N GLU A 354 -13.54 -4.83 -18.62
CA GLU A 354 -12.58 -5.77 -19.23
C GLU A 354 -12.14 -6.96 -18.35
N ASP A 355 -12.20 -6.86 -17.01
CA ASP A 355 -11.58 -7.90 -16.15
C ASP A 355 -12.46 -8.42 -14.99
N PHE A 356 -13.56 -7.74 -14.66
CA PHE A 356 -14.37 -8.08 -13.49
C PHE A 356 -15.85 -8.17 -13.86
N PRO A 357 -16.58 -9.19 -13.39
CA PRO A 357 -17.99 -9.33 -13.69
C PRO A 357 -18.70 -8.06 -13.21
N ALA A 358 -19.50 -7.45 -14.10
CA ALA A 358 -20.37 -6.35 -13.73
C ALA A 358 -21.29 -6.87 -12.62
N ILE A 359 -21.05 -6.43 -11.38
CA ILE A 359 -21.92 -6.76 -10.27
C ILE A 359 -23.20 -5.98 -10.54
N GLU A 360 -24.31 -6.68 -10.76
CA GLU A 360 -25.62 -6.04 -10.82
C GLU A 360 -25.92 -5.43 -9.45
N LEU A 361 -25.79 -4.11 -9.39
CA LEU A 361 -26.06 -3.36 -8.18
C LEU A 361 -27.55 -3.02 -8.12
N PRO A 362 -28.20 -3.19 -6.94
CA PRO A 362 -29.63 -3.00 -6.76
C PRO A 362 -29.97 -1.51 -6.64
N PHE A 363 -29.55 -0.72 -7.62
CA PHE A 363 -29.98 0.65 -7.77
C PHE A 363 -31.47 0.68 -8.05
N ILE A 364 -32.15 1.68 -7.50
CA ILE A 364 -33.55 1.92 -7.81
C ILE A 364 -33.61 2.63 -9.15
N ASP A 365 -34.39 2.06 -10.07
CA ASP A 365 -34.70 2.71 -11.32
C ASP A 365 -35.60 3.92 -11.05
N ARG A 366 -35.15 5.10 -11.46
CA ARG A 366 -35.89 6.35 -11.26
C ARG A 366 -37.19 6.35 -12.04
N ASP A 367 -37.21 5.70 -13.20
CA ASP A 367 -38.37 5.64 -14.09
C ASP A 367 -39.47 4.73 -13.54
N SER A 368 -39.13 3.86 -12.57
CA SER A 368 -40.09 3.00 -11.88
C SER A 368 -40.85 3.67 -10.74
N ILE A 369 -40.44 4.87 -10.31
CA ILE A 369 -41.06 5.60 -9.19
C ILE A 369 -42.04 6.65 -9.71
N GLN A 370 -43.23 6.74 -9.08
CA GLN A 370 -44.20 7.80 -9.41
C GLN A 370 -43.58 9.21 -9.23
N PRO A 371 -43.69 10.10 -10.22
CA PRO A 371 -43.05 11.42 -10.19
C PRO A 371 -43.38 12.24 -8.94
N GLU A 372 -44.62 12.16 -8.45
CA GLU A 372 -45.09 12.93 -7.30
C GLU A 372 -44.41 12.47 -6.00
N ILE A 373 -44.17 11.15 -5.87
CA ILE A 373 -43.46 10.58 -4.73
C ILE A 373 -41.99 11.02 -4.77
N TRP A 374 -41.35 10.91 -5.93
CA TRP A 374 -39.97 11.33 -6.10
C TRP A 374 -39.77 12.83 -5.86
N GLN A 375 -40.71 13.66 -6.31
CA GLN A 375 -40.67 15.10 -6.07
C GLN A 375 -40.78 15.43 -4.57
N ARG A 376 -41.64 14.74 -3.82
CA ARG A 376 -41.72 14.90 -2.36
C ARG A 376 -40.39 14.54 -1.68
N GLU A 377 -39.77 13.44 -2.09
CA GLU A 377 -38.45 13.04 -1.58
C GLU A 377 -37.39 14.10 -1.90
N ASN A 378 -37.36 14.64 -3.13
CA ASN A 378 -36.44 15.72 -3.50
C ASN A 378 -36.64 16.97 -2.64
N VAL A 379 -37.88 17.32 -2.26
CA VAL A 379 -38.15 18.45 -1.34
C VAL A 379 -37.56 18.17 0.05
N LEU A 380 -37.71 16.95 0.56
CA LEU A 380 -37.12 16.56 1.85
C LEU A 380 -35.58 16.59 1.80
N ASP A 381 -34.99 16.10 0.72
CA ASP A 381 -33.55 16.13 0.50
C ASP A 381 -33.01 17.56 0.42
N ASN A 382 -33.71 18.45 -0.28
CA ASN A 382 -33.34 19.86 -0.34
C ASN A 382 -33.42 20.53 1.04
N ARG A 383 -34.45 20.23 1.84
CA ARG A 383 -34.55 20.74 3.22
C ARG A 383 -33.39 20.25 4.08
N GLN A 384 -33.03 18.97 3.97
CA GLN A 384 -31.90 18.40 4.70
C GLN A 384 -30.58 19.02 4.26
N ALA A 385 -30.37 19.23 2.95
CA ALA A 385 -29.18 19.90 2.44
C ALA A 385 -29.11 21.38 2.88
N THR A 386 -30.25 22.09 2.91
CA THR A 386 -30.30 23.47 3.46
C THR A 386 -29.93 23.48 4.94
N LEU A 387 -30.43 22.55 5.74
CA LEU A 387 -30.05 22.43 7.14
C LEU A 387 -28.54 22.14 7.28
N ALA A 388 -27.99 21.24 6.46
CA ALA A 388 -26.57 20.93 6.43
C ALA A 388 -25.72 22.18 6.18
N LYS A 389 -26.11 23.00 5.18
CA LYS A 389 -25.45 24.27 4.84
C LYS A 389 -25.49 25.25 6.01
N LEU A 390 -26.62 25.37 6.70
CA LEU A 390 -26.76 26.27 7.86
C LEU A 390 -25.91 25.83 9.05
N GLU A 391 -25.76 24.52 9.25
CA GLU A 391 -24.93 23.94 10.31
C GLU A 391 -23.44 23.83 9.94
N GLY A 392 -23.06 24.17 8.71
CA GLY A 392 -21.68 24.00 8.22
C GLY A 392 -21.26 22.53 8.09
N ARG A 393 -22.22 21.62 7.87
CA ARG A 393 -22.02 20.17 7.76
C ARG A 393 -22.28 19.67 6.35
N SER A 394 -21.79 18.46 6.05
CA SER A 394 -22.15 17.78 4.82
C SER A 394 -23.52 17.10 4.93
N VAL A 395 -24.27 17.03 3.83
CA VAL A 395 -25.57 16.32 3.79
C VAL A 395 -25.40 14.83 4.11
N GLY A 396 -24.24 14.25 3.78
CA GLY A 396 -23.93 12.86 4.07
C GLY A 396 -23.72 12.59 5.57
N ASP A 397 -23.08 13.51 6.30
CA ASP A 397 -22.95 13.42 7.76
C ASP A 397 -24.33 13.54 8.44
N MET A 398 -25.17 14.47 7.98
CA MET A 398 -26.54 14.59 8.50
C MET A 398 -27.35 13.30 8.32
N ARG A 399 -27.24 12.64 7.16
CA ARG A 399 -27.95 11.38 6.89
C ARG A 399 -27.45 10.20 7.74
N ARG A 400 -26.21 10.26 8.23
CA ARG A 400 -25.64 9.23 9.13
C ARG A 400 -26.14 9.37 10.55
N ASP A 401 -26.39 10.60 10.98
CA ASP A 401 -26.97 10.88 12.31
C ASP A 401 -28.50 10.71 12.30
N ASP A 402 -29.13 10.83 11.13
CA ASP A 402 -30.56 10.67 10.97
C ASP A 402 -30.97 9.18 11.00
N SER A 403 -31.55 8.74 12.11
CA SER A 403 -32.01 7.36 12.30
C SER A 403 -33.35 7.05 11.62
N ARG A 404 -34.00 8.02 10.95
CA ARG A 404 -35.34 7.83 10.36
C ARG A 404 -35.31 6.94 9.11
N ARG A 405 -34.18 6.86 8.41
CA ARG A 405 -34.04 6.13 7.15
C ARG A 405 -32.74 5.33 7.13
N ARG A 406 -32.76 4.15 6.52
CA ARG A 406 -31.55 3.33 6.38
C ARG A 406 -30.61 3.97 5.34
N LEU A 407 -29.33 4.07 5.68
CA LEU A 407 -28.30 4.62 4.80
C LEU A 407 -28.25 3.98 3.42
N LEU A 408 -28.48 2.66 3.34
CA LEU A 408 -28.44 1.94 2.08
C LEU A 408 -29.58 2.32 1.13
N ASP A 409 -30.71 2.81 1.64
CA ASP A 409 -31.81 3.23 0.78
C ASP A 409 -31.44 4.51 0.02
N PHE A 410 -30.73 5.45 0.68
CA PHE A 410 -30.14 6.60 0.02
C PHE A 410 -29.15 6.18 -1.08
N VAL A 411 -28.26 5.22 -0.78
CA VAL A 411 -27.25 4.75 -1.73
C VAL A 411 -27.89 4.13 -2.98
N LYS A 412 -28.95 3.31 -2.81
CA LYS A 412 -29.70 2.72 -3.92
C LYS A 412 -30.38 3.77 -4.80
N GLU A 413 -30.73 4.92 -4.24
CA GLU A 413 -31.25 6.09 -4.97
C GLU A 413 -30.14 6.98 -5.57
N LYS A 414 -28.89 6.57 -5.45
CA LYS A 414 -27.68 7.33 -5.81
C LYS A 414 -27.53 8.64 -5.01
N LYS A 415 -28.07 8.70 -3.79
CA LYS A 415 -27.96 9.85 -2.89
C LYS A 415 -26.71 9.74 -2.02
N CYS A 416 -26.09 10.89 -1.73
CA CYS A 416 -24.84 10.95 -0.97
C CYS A 416 -25.03 10.56 0.50
N ILE A 417 -24.17 9.67 1.00
CA ILE A 417 -24.01 9.40 2.44
C ILE A 417 -22.54 9.53 2.87
N CYS A 418 -21.71 10.19 2.07
CA CYS A 418 -20.28 10.29 2.34
C CYS A 418 -20.00 11.14 3.58
N ARG A 419 -18.88 10.88 4.26
CA ARG A 419 -18.41 11.76 5.33
C ARG A 419 -17.90 13.07 4.74
N SER A 420 -17.82 14.11 5.55
CA SER A 420 -17.15 15.39 5.19
C SER A 420 -15.71 15.22 4.71
N SER A 421 -15.03 14.14 5.08
CA SER A 421 -13.69 13.82 4.55
C SER A 421 -13.66 13.41 3.06
N CYS A 422 -14.81 13.17 2.45
CA CYS A 422 -14.91 12.81 1.03
C CYS A 422 -14.96 14.05 0.15
N SER A 423 -14.24 14.05 -0.98
CA SER A 423 -14.20 15.15 -1.95
C SER A 423 -15.57 15.48 -2.54
N CYS A 424 -16.49 14.51 -2.65
CA CYS A 424 -17.84 14.77 -3.13
C CYS A 424 -18.76 15.44 -2.09
N ALA A 425 -18.34 15.56 -0.82
CA ALA A 425 -19.21 16.00 0.27
C ALA A 425 -19.77 17.41 0.01
N THR A 426 -18.93 18.33 -0.46
CA THR A 426 -19.32 19.70 -0.80
C THR A 426 -20.29 19.73 -1.97
N ASP A 427 -19.92 19.11 -3.09
CA ASP A 427 -20.74 19.12 -4.32
C ASP A 427 -22.11 18.48 -4.10
N CYS A 428 -22.16 17.33 -3.43
CA CYS A 428 -23.42 16.66 -3.09
C CYS A 428 -24.26 17.43 -2.07
N THR A 429 -23.65 18.29 -1.25
CA THR A 429 -24.40 19.17 -0.33
C THR A 429 -24.95 20.38 -1.08
N MET A 430 -24.19 20.91 -2.04
CA MET A 430 -24.61 22.04 -2.86
C MET A 430 -25.75 21.67 -3.82
N ASP A 431 -25.63 20.52 -4.50
CA ASP A 431 -26.66 19.93 -5.35
C ASP A 431 -27.00 18.50 -4.88
N VAL A 432 -28.07 18.39 -4.09
CA VAL A 432 -28.50 17.12 -3.48
C VAL A 432 -29.21 16.17 -4.45
N VAL A 433 -29.63 16.67 -5.61
CA VAL A 433 -30.34 15.89 -6.64
C VAL A 433 -29.34 15.21 -7.58
N LEU A 434 -28.13 15.75 -7.68
CA LEU A 434 -27.03 15.15 -8.41
C LEU A 434 -26.71 13.74 -7.86
N PRO A 435 -26.60 12.71 -8.73
CA PRO A 435 -26.14 11.39 -8.30
C PRO A 435 -24.77 11.47 -7.66
N CYS A 436 -24.63 10.87 -6.47
CA CYS A 436 -23.37 10.81 -5.77
C CYS A 436 -22.41 9.85 -6.49
N PRO A 437 -21.18 10.29 -6.84
CA PRO A 437 -20.20 9.43 -7.51
C PRO A 437 -19.75 8.24 -6.63
N CYS A 438 -19.91 8.33 -5.31
CA CYS A 438 -19.54 7.26 -4.38
C CYS A 438 -20.63 6.18 -4.21
N SER A 439 -21.81 6.31 -4.81
CA SER A 439 -22.90 5.37 -4.53
C SER A 439 -22.57 3.93 -4.98
N GLU A 440 -21.89 3.78 -6.12
CA GLU A 440 -21.49 2.49 -6.68
C GLU A 440 -20.55 1.74 -5.73
N ARG A 441 -19.39 2.34 -5.40
CA ARG A 441 -18.43 1.74 -4.47
C ARG A 441 -19.03 1.39 -3.11
N ILE A 442 -19.88 2.26 -2.57
CA ILE A 442 -20.52 2.02 -1.26
C ILE A 442 -21.46 0.81 -1.35
N LEU A 443 -22.21 0.69 -2.44
CA LEU A 443 -23.14 -0.43 -2.64
C LEU A 443 -22.39 -1.74 -2.87
N CYS A 444 -21.28 -1.73 -3.63
CA CYS A 444 -20.36 -2.86 -3.77
C CYS A 444 -19.85 -3.35 -2.40
N ILE A 445 -19.34 -2.44 -1.57
CA ILE A 445 -18.83 -2.77 -0.22
C ILE A 445 -19.96 -3.31 0.66
N ALA A 446 -21.14 -2.71 0.61
CA ALA A 446 -22.29 -3.13 1.40
C ALA A 446 -22.81 -4.51 1.01
N GLN A 447 -22.82 -4.85 -0.28
CA GLN A 447 -23.17 -6.19 -0.75
C GLN A 447 -22.14 -7.22 -0.29
N ALA A 448 -20.85 -6.92 -0.41
CA ALA A 448 -19.80 -7.83 0.05
C ALA A 448 -19.94 -8.19 1.53
N LYS A 449 -20.27 -7.22 2.38
CA LYS A 449 -20.54 -7.44 3.81
C LYS A 449 -21.73 -8.34 4.09
N ARG A 450 -22.74 -8.35 3.21
CA ARG A 450 -23.97 -9.14 3.39
C ARG A 450 -23.82 -10.61 3.02
N TYR A 451 -22.82 -10.99 2.24
CA TYR A 451 -22.63 -12.40 1.89
C TYR A 451 -22.16 -13.18 3.12
N GLU A 452 -23.01 -14.07 3.62
CA GLU A 452 -22.70 -14.91 4.79
C GLU A 452 -21.75 -16.06 4.46
N ARG A 453 -21.74 -16.52 3.20
CA ARG A 453 -20.93 -17.64 2.73
C ARG A 453 -19.91 -17.18 1.68
N ALA A 454 -18.99 -18.09 1.31
CA ALA A 454 -18.24 -17.94 0.08
C ALA A 454 -19.25 -17.80 -1.07
N GLY A 455 -19.32 -16.60 -1.67
CA GLY A 455 -20.24 -16.32 -2.76
C GLY A 455 -19.98 -17.21 -3.97
N GLU A 456 -20.96 -17.30 -4.87
CA GLU A 456 -20.92 -18.16 -6.07
C GLU A 456 -19.82 -17.75 -7.07
N GLN A 457 -19.39 -16.48 -7.03
CA GLN A 457 -18.28 -15.98 -7.83
C GLN A 457 -16.92 -16.41 -7.28
N ASP A 458 -15.97 -16.62 -8.19
CA ASP A 458 -14.57 -16.88 -7.83
C ASP A 458 -13.98 -15.80 -6.90
N PHE A 459 -13.11 -16.25 -5.99
CA PHE A 459 -12.50 -15.41 -4.96
C PHE A 459 -11.76 -14.19 -5.53
N GLY A 460 -10.94 -14.39 -6.55
CA GLY A 460 -10.12 -13.34 -7.17
C GLY A 460 -10.93 -12.20 -7.80
N PRO A 461 -11.89 -12.48 -8.69
CA PRO A 461 -12.80 -11.48 -9.25
C PRO A 461 -13.58 -10.71 -8.19
N ARG A 462 -14.14 -11.40 -7.18
CA ARG A 462 -14.87 -10.76 -6.08
C ARG A 462 -13.98 -9.77 -5.31
N CYS A 463 -12.75 -10.17 -5.00
CA CYS A 463 -11.77 -9.32 -4.34
C CYS A 463 -11.30 -8.15 -5.23
N GLY A 464 -11.28 -8.32 -6.55
CA GLY A 464 -10.96 -7.24 -7.48
C GLY A 464 -12.04 -6.16 -7.56
N SER A 465 -13.32 -6.53 -7.59
CA SER A 465 -14.43 -5.55 -7.52
C SER A 465 -14.40 -4.74 -6.21
N LEU A 466 -13.99 -5.38 -5.10
CA LEU A 466 -13.79 -4.70 -3.83
C LEU A 466 -12.54 -3.81 -3.82
N ALA A 467 -11.43 -4.29 -4.37
CA ALA A 467 -10.21 -3.50 -4.50
C ALA A 467 -10.46 -2.23 -5.31
N ARG A 468 -11.26 -2.32 -6.37
CA ARG A 468 -11.77 -1.15 -7.12
C ARG A 468 -12.53 -0.19 -6.21
N ALA A 469 -13.55 -0.69 -5.51
CA ALA A 469 -14.39 0.14 -4.64
C ALA A 469 -13.58 0.87 -3.54
N PHE A 470 -12.57 0.20 -2.96
CA PHE A 470 -11.69 0.82 -1.96
C PHE A 470 -10.68 1.79 -2.58
N PHE A 471 -10.13 1.51 -3.76
CA PHE A 471 -9.25 2.45 -4.44
C PHE A 471 -9.99 3.73 -4.84
N GLU A 472 -11.20 3.61 -5.41
CA GLU A 472 -12.08 4.75 -5.67
C GLU A 472 -12.35 5.52 -4.37
N GLY A 473 -12.43 4.83 -3.23
CA GLY A 473 -12.56 5.48 -1.93
C GLY A 473 -11.37 6.29 -1.49
N LEU A 474 -10.17 5.74 -1.63
CA LEU A 474 -8.92 6.42 -1.35
C LEU A 474 -8.75 7.65 -2.26
N ALA A 475 -9.09 7.51 -3.55
CA ALA A 475 -9.07 8.61 -4.51
C ALA A 475 -10.06 9.74 -4.17
N MET A 476 -11.16 9.41 -3.49
CA MET A 476 -12.18 10.37 -3.06
C MET A 476 -11.92 10.96 -1.66
N VAL A 477 -10.85 10.61 -0.96
CA VAL A 477 -10.47 11.32 0.27
C VAL A 477 -10.01 12.73 -0.09
N GLY A 478 -10.56 13.74 0.61
CA GLY A 478 -10.21 15.14 0.39
C GLY A 478 -8.75 15.42 0.72
N ARG A 479 -8.11 16.29 -0.07
CA ARG A 479 -6.67 16.57 0.02
C ARG A 479 -6.25 17.31 1.27
N GLU A 480 -7.16 18.14 1.79
CA GLU A 480 -6.95 18.93 3.01
C GLU A 480 -7.19 18.09 4.26
N VAL A 481 -7.63 16.85 4.09
CA VAL A 481 -7.98 15.96 5.18
C VAL A 481 -6.74 15.21 5.64
N ALA A 482 -6.64 15.00 6.95
CA ALA A 482 -5.48 14.38 7.55
C ALA A 482 -5.28 12.93 7.10
N HIS A 483 -4.02 12.52 7.05
CA HIS A 483 -3.56 11.19 6.63
C HIS A 483 -4.29 10.02 7.33
N TYR A 484 -4.79 10.22 8.55
CA TYR A 484 -5.54 9.20 9.28
C TYR A 484 -6.82 8.73 8.54
N GLU A 485 -7.41 9.51 7.64
CA GLU A 485 -8.58 9.08 6.86
C GLU A 485 -8.22 8.04 5.80
N LEU A 486 -7.05 8.15 5.17
CA LEU A 486 -6.52 7.13 4.25
C LEU A 486 -6.29 5.82 5.01
N VAL A 487 -5.66 5.91 6.17
CA VAL A 487 -5.43 4.78 7.09
C VAL A 487 -6.77 4.15 7.50
N ALA A 488 -7.78 4.97 7.83
CA ALA A 488 -9.09 4.48 8.23
C ALA A 488 -9.84 3.78 7.09
N GLU A 489 -9.73 4.25 5.84
CA GLU A 489 -10.30 3.56 4.67
C GLU A 489 -9.59 2.21 4.43
N LEU A 490 -8.28 2.16 4.60
CA LEU A 490 -7.51 0.92 4.47
C LEU A 490 -7.79 -0.08 5.59
N HIS A 491 -7.95 0.36 6.84
CA HIS A 491 -8.40 -0.51 7.93
C HIS A 491 -9.79 -1.12 7.65
N ARG A 492 -10.73 -0.34 7.10
CA ARG A 492 -12.03 -0.87 6.66
C ARG A 492 -11.87 -1.92 5.56
N ALA A 493 -10.93 -1.73 4.65
CA ALA A 493 -10.61 -2.71 3.60
C ALA A 493 -10.05 -4.00 4.21
N MET A 494 -9.02 -3.89 5.04
CA MET A 494 -8.36 -5.04 5.67
C MET A 494 -9.35 -5.91 6.46
N GLN A 495 -10.23 -5.30 7.26
CA GLN A 495 -11.27 -6.03 7.99
C GLN A 495 -12.19 -6.83 7.05
N LEU A 496 -12.66 -6.20 5.97
CA LEU A 496 -13.56 -6.87 5.04
C LEU A 496 -12.86 -7.99 4.25
N PHE A 497 -11.61 -7.79 3.83
CA PHE A 497 -10.84 -8.82 3.14
C PHE A 497 -10.48 -9.97 4.07
N GLU A 498 -10.19 -9.72 5.34
CA GLU A 498 -9.96 -10.75 6.36
C GLU A 498 -11.21 -11.62 6.56
N GLU A 499 -12.40 -11.00 6.67
CA GLU A 499 -13.67 -11.73 6.71
C GLU A 499 -13.87 -12.62 5.46
N LEU A 500 -13.55 -12.11 4.27
CA LEU A 500 -13.69 -12.85 3.02
C LEU A 500 -12.71 -14.02 2.89
N VAL A 501 -11.46 -13.82 3.30
CA VAL A 501 -10.45 -14.88 3.37
C VAL A 501 -10.91 -15.97 4.35
N GLY A 502 -11.39 -15.57 5.53
CA GLY A 502 -11.93 -16.49 6.53
C GLY A 502 -13.07 -17.34 5.98
N LYS A 503 -14.09 -16.71 5.37
CA LYS A 503 -15.23 -17.40 4.74
C LYS A 503 -14.78 -18.36 3.63
N GLN A 504 -13.82 -17.97 2.81
CA GLN A 504 -13.34 -18.79 1.69
C GLN A 504 -12.57 -20.03 2.18
N ARG A 505 -11.68 -19.87 3.18
CA ARG A 505 -10.92 -20.98 3.76
C ARG A 505 -11.81 -21.96 4.51
N GLN A 506 -12.82 -21.46 5.24
CA GLN A 506 -13.81 -22.31 5.89
C GLN A 506 -14.61 -23.15 4.88
N ALA A 507 -15.01 -22.54 3.76
CA ALA A 507 -15.71 -23.27 2.70
C ALA A 507 -14.83 -24.38 2.09
N ALA A 508 -13.55 -24.08 1.81
CA ALA A 508 -12.58 -25.07 1.34
C ALA A 508 -12.44 -26.25 2.32
N ALA A 509 -12.34 -25.95 3.62
CA ALA A 509 -12.22 -26.97 4.67
C ALA A 509 -13.45 -27.89 4.76
N THR A 510 -14.66 -27.32 4.63
CA THR A 510 -15.89 -28.12 4.63
C THR A 510 -16.07 -28.95 3.36
N GLY A 511 -15.58 -28.47 2.20
CA GLY A 511 -15.63 -29.22 0.95
C GLY A 511 -14.73 -30.44 0.96
N THR A 512 -13.53 -30.34 1.53
CA THR A 512 -12.57 -31.46 1.64
C THR A 512 -13.03 -32.55 2.63
N ARG A 513 -13.89 -32.22 3.60
CA ARG A 513 -14.44 -33.21 4.57
C ARG A 513 -15.64 -34.00 4.05
N LEU A 514 -16.25 -33.58 2.95
CA LEU A 514 -17.42 -34.21 2.34
C LEU A 514 -17.09 -35.00 1.07
N ALA A 515 -15.85 -34.92 0.59
CA ALA A 515 -15.28 -35.73 -0.49
C ALA A 515 -14.47 -36.88 0.11
#